data_AF-A0A1M6HF41-F1
#
_entry.id   AF-A0A1M6HF41-F1
#
_cell.length_a   1.000
_cell.length_b   1.000
_cell.length_c   1.000
_cell.angle_alpha   90.00
_cell.angle_beta   90.00
_cell.angle_gamma   90.00
#
_symmetry.space_group_name_H-M   'P 1'
#
loop_
_entity.id
_entity.type
_entity.pdbx_description
1 polymer ?
#
loop_
_entity_poly.entity_id
_entity_poly.type
_entity_poly.pdbx_seq_one_letter_code
_entity_poly.pdbx_strand_id
1 'polypeptide(L)' 'MYDPGLLVRRDSFMSRRKGVMSESLKYEIARELGVYDIVSREGWGSVSSRDCGNLVRLAIEKASRNSASMPE' A
#
# COMPACT_ATOMS: atom_id res chain seq x y z
N MET A 1 -1.12 13.77 -13.97
CA MET A 1 -2.51 13.94 -13.49
C MET A 1 -2.80 12.83 -12.47
N TYR A 2 -2.25 13.00 -11.27
CA TYR A 2 -2.61 12.44 -9.96
C TYR A 2 -1.58 13.10 -9.05
N ASP A 3 -1.93 14.26 -8.48
CA ASP A 3 -1.08 14.98 -7.53
C ASP A 3 -1.49 14.52 -6.13
N PRO A 4 -0.72 13.64 -5.47
CA PRO A 4 -1.08 13.07 -4.17
C PRO A 4 -0.94 14.07 -3.00
N GLY A 5 -0.59 15.33 -3.26
CA GLY A 5 -0.29 16.32 -2.23
C GLY A 5 -1.51 16.81 -1.42
N LEU A 6 -2.74 16.55 -1.89
CA LEU A 6 -3.95 17.15 -1.29
C LEU A 6 -4.77 16.20 -0.39
N LEU A 7 -4.44 14.91 -0.33
CA LEU A 7 -5.11 13.93 0.56
C LEU A 7 -4.20 13.50 1.73
N VAL A 8 -3.22 14.32 2.13
CA VAL A 8 -2.51 14.15 3.42
C VAL A 8 -3.26 14.91 4.50
N ARG A 9 -4.54 14.59 4.69
CA ARG A 9 -5.30 15.01 5.89
C ARG A 9 -6.03 13.82 6.50
N ARG A 10 -5.24 13.09 7.30
CA ARG A 10 -5.64 12.24 8.44
C ARG A 10 -6.60 11.08 8.11
N ASP A 11 -6.08 10.03 7.49
CA ASP A 11 -6.56 8.68 7.77
C ASP A 11 -5.58 8.02 8.77
N SER A 12 -5.89 8.15 10.06
CA SER A 12 -5.02 7.80 11.19
C SER A 12 -4.90 6.29 11.46
N PHE A 13 -5.21 5.41 10.51
CA PHE A 13 -5.18 3.96 10.71
C PHE A 13 -3.90 3.28 10.19
N MET A 14 -2.74 3.88 10.47
CA MET A 14 -1.44 3.24 10.71
C MET A 14 -0.58 4.23 11.50
N SER A 15 -1.05 4.54 12.70
CA SER A 15 -0.54 5.60 13.57
C SER A 15 0.97 5.47 13.84
N ARG A 16 1.73 6.44 13.32
CA ARG A 16 2.97 7.03 13.88
C ARG A 16 4.16 6.09 14.21
N ARG A 17 4.12 4.82 13.85
CA ARG A 17 5.32 3.97 13.71
C ARG A 17 5.65 3.94 12.23
N LYS A 18 6.89 4.28 11.84
CA LYS A 18 7.38 4.14 10.46
C LYS A 18 6.89 2.81 9.91
N GLY A 19 5.82 2.83 9.11
CA GLY A 19 5.22 1.63 8.57
C GLY A 19 6.27 0.95 7.70
N VAL A 20 6.29 -0.39 7.74
CA VAL A 20 7.17 -1.21 6.88
C VAL A 20 6.97 -0.90 5.38
N MET A 21 5.90 -0.16 5.04
CA MET A 21 5.45 0.12 3.68
C MET A 21 5.04 1.60 3.53
N SER A 22 5.51 2.27 2.47
CA SER A 22 5.08 3.63 2.14
C SER A 22 3.61 3.66 1.69
N GLU A 23 2.94 4.80 1.86
CA GLU A 23 1.54 4.96 1.41
C GLU A 23 1.43 4.81 -0.10
N SER A 24 2.37 5.36 -0.87
CA SER A 24 2.43 5.21 -2.32
C SER A 24 2.43 3.74 -2.76
N LEU A 25 3.29 2.92 -2.14
CA LEU A 25 3.41 1.51 -2.47
C LEU A 25 2.11 0.76 -2.14
N LYS A 26 1.41 1.11 -1.06
CA LYS A 26 0.12 0.48 -0.74
C LYS A 26 -0.90 0.71 -1.85
N TYR A 27 -1.02 1.95 -2.35
CA TYR A 27 -1.94 2.28 -3.44
C TYR A 27 -1.54 1.69 -4.78
N GLU A 28 -0.25 1.49 -5.06
CA GLU A 28 0.20 0.75 -6.25
C GLU A 28 -0.22 -0.72 -6.18
N ILE A 29 0.05 -1.39 -5.06
CA ILE A 29 -0.33 -2.80 -4.90
C ILE A 29 -1.85 -2.97 -4.87
N ALA A 30 -2.59 -2.03 -4.28
CA ALA A 30 -4.04 -2.04 -4.35
C ALA A 30 -4.58 -1.95 -5.79
N ARG A 31 -3.88 -1.21 -6.68
CA ARG A 31 -4.23 -1.16 -8.11
C ARG A 31 -3.91 -2.48 -8.80
N GLU A 32 -2.77 -3.08 -8.52
CA GLU A 32 -2.39 -4.40 -9.07
C GLU A 32 -3.35 -5.52 -8.63
N LEU A 33 -3.84 -5.45 -7.40
CA LEU A 33 -4.82 -6.39 -6.84
C LEU A 33 -6.27 -6.08 -7.23
N GLY A 34 -6.55 -4.94 -7.84
CA GLY A 34 -7.91 -4.51 -8.19
C GLY A 34 -8.77 -4.06 -7.00
N VAL A 35 -8.20 -3.87 -5.81
CA VAL A 35 -8.91 -3.40 -4.60
C VAL A 35 -8.88 -1.89 -4.42
N TYR A 36 -8.23 -1.17 -5.34
CA TYR A 36 -8.09 0.29 -5.27
C TYR A 36 -9.43 1.03 -5.18
N ASP A 37 -10.46 0.59 -5.92
CA ASP A 37 -11.79 1.23 -5.88
C ASP A 37 -12.40 1.17 -4.48
N ILE A 38 -12.34 -0.01 -3.85
CA ILE A 38 -12.82 -0.24 -2.48
C ILE A 38 -12.06 0.65 -1.50
N VAL A 39 -10.73 0.67 -1.59
CA VAL A 39 -9.89 1.51 -0.73
C VAL A 39 -10.19 2.99 -0.93
N SER A 40 -10.40 3.44 -2.16
CA SER A 40 -10.66 4.85 -2.47
C SER A 40 -12.05 5.31 -2.01
N ARG A 41 -13.03 4.40 -1.95
CA ARG A 41 -14.43 4.73 -1.63
C ARG A 41 -14.78 4.49 -0.17
N GLU A 42 -14.29 3.41 0.39
CA GLU A 42 -14.67 2.91 1.72
C GLU A 42 -13.49 2.83 2.69
N GLY A 43 -12.26 2.87 2.17
CA GLY A 43 -11.04 2.78 2.96
C GLY A 43 -10.53 1.34 3.12
N TRP A 44 -9.38 1.22 3.78
CA TRP A 44 -8.70 -0.07 3.98
C TRP A 44 -9.50 -1.05 4.85
N GLY A 45 -10.42 -0.55 5.69
CA GLY A 45 -11.26 -1.37 6.55
C GLY A 45 -12.27 -2.24 5.79
N SER A 46 -12.62 -1.87 4.55
CA SER A 46 -13.53 -2.64 3.70
C SER A 46 -12.82 -3.66 2.80
N VAL A 47 -11.48 -3.67 2.78
CA VAL A 47 -10.71 -4.65 2.02
C VAL A 47 -10.77 -6.00 2.74
N SER A 48 -11.02 -7.07 1.99
CA SER A 48 -11.10 -8.41 2.58
C SER A 48 -9.77 -8.81 3.23
N SER A 49 -9.82 -9.64 4.28
CA SER A 49 -8.61 -10.15 4.93
C SER A 49 -7.70 -10.90 3.94
N ARG A 50 -8.29 -11.55 2.93
CA ARG A 50 -7.56 -12.25 1.87
C ARG A 50 -6.75 -11.28 1.02
N ASP A 51 -7.37 -10.17 0.61
CA ASP A 51 -6.71 -9.16 -0.21
C ASP A 51 -5.65 -8.38 0.56
N CYS A 52 -5.89 -8.12 1.86
CA CYS A 52 -4.86 -7.60 2.74
C CYS A 52 -3.64 -8.53 2.82
N GLY A 53 -3.85 -9.85 2.91
CA GLY A 53 -2.78 -10.84 2.88
C GLY A 53 -2.01 -10.85 1.55
N ASN A 54 -2.74 -10.77 0.43
CA ASN A 54 -2.13 -10.65 -0.91
C ASN A 54 -1.31 -9.38 -1.05
N LEU A 55 -1.78 -8.25 -0.49
CA LEU A 55 -1.09 -6.97 -0.51
C LEU A 55 0.24 -7.05 0.21
N VAL A 56 0.25 -7.62 1.42
CA VAL A 56 1.49 -7.80 2.19
C VAL A 56 2.45 -8.74 1.47
N ARG A 57 1.95 -9.84 0.88
CA ARG A 57 2.78 -10.77 0.11
C ARG A 57 3.46 -10.09 -1.08
N LEU A 58 2.71 -9.35 -1.88
CA LEU A 58 3.24 -8.58 -3.02
C LEU A 58 4.23 -7.50 -2.57
N ALA A 59 3.98 -6.85 -1.42
CA ALA A 59 4.88 -5.85 -0.87
C ALA A 59 6.24 -6.45 -0.51
N ILE A 60 6.24 -7.61 0.15
CA ILE A 60 7.46 -8.34 0.50
C ILE A 60 8.21 -8.79 -0.75
N GLU A 61 7.50 -9.30 -1.77
CA GLU A 61 8.12 -9.74 -3.02
C GLU A 61 8.82 -8.59 -3.76
N LYS A 62 8.14 -7.43 -3.88
CA LYS A 62 8.72 -6.22 -4.48
C LYS A 62 9.92 -5.71 -3.68
N ALA A 63 9.82 -5.69 -2.35
CA ALA A 63 10.93 -5.29 -1.48
C ALA A 63 12.13 -6.22 -1.61
N SER A 64 11.88 -7.54 -1.63
CA SER A 64 12.93 -8.56 -1.80
C SER A 64 13.65 -8.42 -3.14
N ARG A 65 12.91 -8.18 -4.23
CA ARG A 65 13.49 -7.94 -5.55
C ARG A 65 14.36 -6.68 -5.57
N ASN A 66 13.94 -5.60 -4.91
CA ASN A 66 14.71 -4.36 -4.81
C ASN A 66 15.96 -4.51 -3.93
N SER A 67 15.90 -5.32 -2.87
CA SER A 67 17.08 -5.63 -2.04
C SER A 67 18.09 -6.53 -2.75
N ALA A 68 17.62 -7.43 -3.63
CA ALA A 68 18.49 -8.30 -4.42
C ALA A 68 19.26 -7.54 -5.52
N SER A 69 18.83 -6.33 -5.89
CA SER A 69 19.45 -5.51 -6.94
C SER A 69 20.53 -4.53 -6.46
N MET A 70 21.00 -4.66 -5.21
CA MET A 70 22.08 -3.83 -4.67
C MET A 70 23.40 -4.62 -4.74
N PRO A 71 24.23 -4.48 -5.79
CA PRO A 71 25.62 -4.92 -5.71
C PRO A 71 26.35 -4.03 -4.69
N GLU A 72 27.23 -4.64 -3.88
CA GLU A 72 28.06 -3.96 -2.87
C GLU A 72 28.90 -2.80 -3.43
#